data_AF-A0A356RBP0-F1
#
_entry.id   AF-A0A356RBP0-F1
#
_cell.length_a   1.000
_cell.length_b   1.000
_cell.length_c   1.000
_cell.angle_alpha   90.00
_cell.angle_beta   90.00
_cell.angle_gamma   90.00
#
_symmetry.space_group_name_H-M   'P 1'
#
loop_
_entity.id
_entity.type
_entity.pdbx_description
1 polymer ?
#
loop_
_entity_poly.entity_id
_entity_poly.type
_entity_poly.pdbx_seq_one_letter_code
_entity_poly.pdbx_strand_id
1 'polypeptide(L)'
;MGKVSQADMGVVQSLWRYPVKSMRGEALSLAQVTAHGLEGDRAYAILDRADGKVATAKNPKKWPNMFAFQATILEPSGDKESGSRVRITLPDGTMVTSEQNDLSQVLSKALNREVTLAVIEGGQVTGVQSAMPGAWIAQSEEYWPDMDGREKRDTVTDFSLPTGTFFDAAMVHLLTTATLNQLR
;
A
#
# COMPACT_ATOMS: atom_id res chain seq x y z
N MET A 1 -30.21 20.44 28.22
CA MET A 1 -29.15 20.01 27.30
C MET A 1 -29.16 20.91 26.07
N GLY A 2 -28.13 21.74 25.87
CA GLY A 2 -27.99 22.53 24.65
C GLY A 2 -27.59 21.64 23.47
N LYS A 3 -28.31 21.74 22.35
CA LYS A 3 -27.87 21.16 21.07
C LYS A 3 -26.57 21.86 20.68
N VAL A 4 -25.46 21.13 20.66
CA VAL A 4 -24.27 21.58 19.95
C VAL A 4 -24.67 21.65 18.48
N SER A 5 -24.73 22.86 17.92
CA SER A 5 -24.85 23.02 16.47
C SER A 5 -23.63 22.36 15.85
N GLN A 6 -23.86 21.40 14.96
CA GLN A 6 -22.81 20.80 14.16
C GLN A 6 -22.25 21.90 13.26
N ALA A 7 -21.14 22.51 13.68
CA ALA A 7 -20.45 23.49 12.88
C ALA A 7 -19.78 22.74 11.73
N ASP A 8 -19.99 23.19 10.49
CA ASP A 8 -19.29 22.65 9.33
C ASP A 8 -17.79 22.91 9.50
N MET A 9 -17.05 21.88 9.92
CA MET A 9 -15.61 21.95 10.19
C MET A 9 -14.77 21.94 8.90
N GLY A 10 -15.40 21.78 7.74
CA GLY A 10 -14.76 21.78 6.43
C GLY A 10 -15.49 20.90 5.42
N VAL A 11 -14.94 20.83 4.21
CA VAL A 11 -15.40 19.96 3.13
C VAL A 11 -14.26 19.08 2.63
N VAL A 12 -14.59 17.87 2.15
CA VAL A 12 -13.60 16.97 1.55
C VAL A 12 -13.17 17.54 0.20
N GLN A 13 -11.93 18.02 0.11
CA GLN A 13 -11.39 18.61 -1.12
C GLN A 13 -10.90 17.57 -2.13
N SER A 14 -10.36 16.45 -1.64
CA SER A 14 -9.85 15.37 -2.47
C SER A 14 -9.82 14.07 -1.67
N LEU A 15 -10.08 12.96 -2.34
CA LEU A 15 -10.01 11.62 -1.77
C LEU A 15 -9.00 10.79 -2.55
N TRP A 16 -8.18 10.03 -1.84
CA TRP A 16 -7.13 9.20 -2.41
C TRP A 16 -7.14 7.82 -1.78
N ARG A 17 -6.93 6.80 -2.62
CA ARG A 17 -6.74 5.40 -2.20
C ARG A 17 -5.40 4.91 -2.73
N TYR A 18 -4.70 4.07 -1.99
CA TYR A 18 -3.39 3.53 -2.34
C TYR A 18 -3.44 2.00 -2.33
N PRO A 19 -3.84 1.37 -3.45
CA PRO A 19 -4.15 -0.06 -3.46
C PRO A 19 -2.99 -0.97 -3.07
N VAL A 20 -1.77 -0.62 -3.48
CA VAL A 20 -0.54 -1.36 -3.19
C VAL A 20 0.33 -0.55 -2.24
N LYS A 21 0.79 -1.16 -1.14
CA LYS A 21 1.68 -0.52 -0.16
C LYS A 21 2.91 0.10 -0.84
N SER A 22 3.20 1.36 -0.50
CA SER A 22 4.35 2.15 -0.96
C SER A 22 4.35 2.54 -2.44
N MET A 23 3.32 2.18 -3.22
CA MET A 23 3.13 2.71 -4.57
C MET A 23 2.29 3.98 -4.54
N ARG A 24 2.31 4.75 -5.63
CA ARG A 24 1.37 5.87 -5.80
C ARG A 24 -0.06 5.34 -5.92
N GLY A 25 -0.99 6.14 -5.43
CA GLY A 25 -2.41 5.82 -5.33
C GLY A 25 -3.29 6.60 -6.32
N GLU A 26 -4.57 6.30 -6.33
CA GLU A 26 -5.56 6.86 -7.24
C GLU A 26 -6.41 7.93 -6.56
N ALA A 27 -6.83 8.93 -7.33
CA ALA A 27 -7.81 9.91 -6.88
C ALA A 27 -9.22 9.33 -7.06
N LEU A 28 -10.08 9.56 -6.07
CA LEU A 28 -11.45 9.08 -6.04
C LEU A 28 -12.44 10.23 -5.92
N SER A 29 -13.64 10.06 -6.48
CA SER A 29 -14.79 10.92 -6.25
C SER A 29 -15.67 10.44 -5.08
N LEU A 30 -15.60 9.15 -4.76
CA LEU A 30 -16.34 8.45 -3.72
C LEU A 30 -15.49 7.29 -3.19
N ALA A 31 -15.57 6.99 -1.90
CA ALA A 31 -15.08 5.72 -1.36
C ALA A 31 -16.00 5.22 -0.26
N GLN A 32 -16.08 3.89 -0.15
CA GLN A 32 -16.71 3.24 0.99
C GLN A 32 -15.71 3.15 2.15
N VAL A 33 -16.11 3.66 3.32
CA VAL A 33 -15.36 3.51 4.56
C VAL A 33 -15.87 2.25 5.27
N THR A 34 -14.95 1.35 5.59
CA THR A 34 -15.24 0.10 6.32
C THR A 34 -14.57 0.13 7.69
N ALA A 35 -14.83 -0.88 8.52
CA ALA A 35 -14.11 -1.08 9.77
C ALA A 35 -12.59 -1.30 9.57
N HIS A 36 -12.16 -1.62 8.34
CA HIS A 36 -10.78 -1.89 7.96
C HIS A 36 -10.13 -0.78 7.13
N GLY A 37 -10.76 0.40 7.05
CA GLY A 37 -10.30 1.53 6.21
C GLY A 37 -11.12 1.69 4.94
N LEU A 38 -10.57 2.44 3.98
CA LEU A 38 -11.22 2.60 2.68
C LEU A 38 -11.18 1.27 1.91
N GLU A 39 -12.30 0.90 1.29
CA GLU A 39 -12.35 -0.33 0.49
C GLU A 39 -11.29 -0.33 -0.63
N GLY A 40 -10.52 -1.42 -0.70
CA GLY A 40 -9.41 -1.59 -1.65
C GLY A 40 -8.12 -0.85 -1.28
N ASP A 41 -8.10 -0.09 -0.19
CA ASP A 41 -6.90 0.62 0.27
C ASP A 41 -5.94 -0.32 0.99
N ARG A 42 -4.66 -0.29 0.59
CA ARG A 42 -3.62 -1.21 1.11
C ARG A 42 -4.08 -2.68 1.10
N ALA A 43 -4.90 -3.08 0.13
CA ALA A 43 -5.33 -4.46 -0.05
C ALA A 43 -4.19 -5.35 -0.57
N TYR A 44 -3.18 -4.74 -1.20
CA TYR A 44 -2.05 -5.41 -1.80
C TYR A 44 -0.71 -4.91 -1.28
N ALA A 45 0.32 -5.76 -1.36
CA ALA A 45 1.70 -5.36 -1.15
C ALA A 45 2.68 -6.24 -1.93
N ILE A 46 3.90 -5.75 -2.12
CA ILE A 46 4.99 -6.53 -2.71
C ILE A 46 5.71 -7.28 -1.59
N LEU A 47 5.88 -8.59 -1.76
CA LEU A 47 6.63 -9.48 -0.87
C LEU A 47 7.98 -9.81 -1.49
N ASP A 48 9.05 -9.62 -0.74
CA ASP A 48 10.40 -10.08 -1.11
C ASP A 48 10.50 -11.60 -0.89
N ARG A 49 10.88 -12.35 -1.93
CA ARG A 49 11.04 -13.81 -1.79
C ARG A 49 12.29 -14.20 -1.02
N ALA A 50 13.29 -13.32 -0.92
CA ALA A 50 14.55 -13.62 -0.26
C ALA A 50 14.41 -13.69 1.28
N ASP A 51 13.63 -12.80 1.88
CA ASP A 51 13.47 -12.70 3.33
C ASP A 51 12.01 -12.74 3.81
N GLY A 52 11.04 -12.81 2.90
CA GLY A 52 9.62 -12.85 3.23
C GLY A 52 9.09 -11.53 3.80
N LYS A 53 9.81 -10.41 3.66
CA LYS A 53 9.35 -9.10 4.15
C LYS A 53 8.54 -8.36 3.10
N VAL A 54 7.60 -7.55 3.58
CA VAL A 54 6.83 -6.64 2.76
C VAL A 54 7.70 -5.44 2.35
N ALA A 55 7.76 -5.16 1.05
CA ALA A 55 8.48 -4.03 0.49
C ALA A 55 7.94 -2.69 0.98
N THR A 56 8.84 -1.72 1.12
CA THR A 56 8.54 -0.44 1.76
C THR A 56 9.44 0.67 1.26
N ALA A 57 8.84 1.84 0.99
CA ALA A 57 9.59 3.04 0.63
C ALA A 57 10.46 3.59 1.78
N LYS A 58 10.28 3.09 3.01
CA LYS A 58 11.11 3.44 4.18
C LYS A 58 12.52 2.85 4.12
N ASN A 59 12.79 1.91 3.22
CA ASN A 59 14.14 1.44 2.92
C ASN A 59 14.49 1.71 1.44
N PRO A 60 14.80 2.96 1.07
CA PRO A 60 15.06 3.34 -0.32
C PRO A 60 16.35 2.71 -0.87
N LYS A 61 17.29 2.26 -0.02
CA LYS A 61 18.48 1.52 -0.47
C LYS A 61 18.09 0.16 -1.08
N LYS A 62 17.09 -0.51 -0.51
CA LYS A 62 16.57 -1.79 -1.00
C LYS A 62 15.45 -1.62 -2.04
N TRP A 63 14.61 -0.61 -1.87
CA TRP A 63 13.41 -0.37 -2.68
C TRP A 63 13.39 1.05 -3.27
N PRO A 64 14.36 1.40 -4.15
CA PRO A 64 14.58 2.79 -4.58
C PRO A 64 13.41 3.37 -5.38
N ASN A 65 12.63 2.54 -6.06
CA ASN A 65 11.71 2.99 -7.11
C ASN A 65 10.22 2.80 -6.77
N MET A 66 9.85 2.48 -5.52
CA MET A 66 8.44 2.16 -5.20
C MET A 66 7.46 3.28 -5.60
N PHE A 67 7.84 4.54 -5.44
CA PHE A 67 7.01 5.69 -5.84
C PHE A 67 6.95 5.94 -7.35
N ALA A 68 7.77 5.25 -8.16
CA ALA A 68 7.65 5.30 -9.61
C ALA A 68 6.53 4.38 -10.12
N PHE A 69 6.03 3.45 -9.29
CA PHE A 69 4.88 2.61 -9.61
C PHE A 69 3.58 3.28 -9.15
N GLN A 70 2.51 3.02 -9.88
CA GLN A 70 1.18 3.53 -9.61
C GLN A 70 0.17 2.38 -9.59
N ALA A 71 -0.69 2.32 -8.58
CA ALA A 71 -1.72 1.30 -8.47
C ALA A 71 -3.13 1.89 -8.52
N THR A 72 -4.07 1.16 -9.13
CA THR A 72 -5.50 1.50 -9.21
C THR A 72 -6.33 0.23 -9.01
N ILE A 73 -7.41 0.28 -8.23
CA ILE A 73 -8.36 -0.84 -8.20
C ILE A 73 -9.14 -0.88 -9.52
N LEU A 74 -9.35 -2.09 -10.02
CA LEU A 74 -10.24 -2.33 -11.15
C LEU A 74 -11.59 -2.76 -10.62
N GLU A 75 -12.62 -2.06 -11.06
CA GLU A 75 -14.00 -2.46 -10.79
C GLU A 75 -14.25 -3.91 -11.28
N PRO A 76 -15.09 -4.67 -10.57
CA PRO A 76 -15.56 -5.97 -11.05
C PRO A 76 -16.18 -5.80 -12.43
N SER A 77 -15.74 -6.60 -13.41
CA SER A 77 -16.36 -6.62 -14.74
C SER A 77 -17.36 -7.78 -14.80
N GLY A 78 -18.66 -7.46 -14.68
CA GLY A 78 -19.77 -8.43 -14.79
C GLY A 78 -20.22 -9.05 -13.45
N ASP A 79 -21.07 -10.08 -13.52
CA ASP A 79 -21.73 -10.75 -12.36
C ASP A 79 -20.80 -11.62 -11.50
N LYS A 80 -19.49 -11.54 -11.67
CA LYS A 80 -18.54 -12.29 -10.83
C LYS A 80 -18.18 -11.45 -9.61
N GLU A 81 -18.61 -11.90 -8.43
CA GLU A 81 -18.04 -11.53 -7.12
C GLU A 81 -16.58 -12.03 -7.00
N SER A 82 -15.70 -11.65 -7.92
CA SER A 82 -14.26 -11.82 -7.74
C SER A 82 -13.72 -10.54 -7.12
N GLY A 83 -12.97 -10.69 -6.02
CA GLY A 83 -12.46 -9.60 -5.20
C GLY A 83 -11.75 -8.49 -5.98
N SER A 84 -11.60 -7.34 -5.32
CA SER A 84 -11.01 -6.13 -5.91
C SER A 84 -9.67 -6.42 -6.60
N ARG A 85 -9.63 -6.37 -7.93
CA ARG A 85 -8.41 -6.58 -8.72
C ARG A 85 -7.58 -5.30 -8.73
N VAL A 86 -6.27 -5.41 -8.93
CA VAL A 86 -5.39 -4.24 -9.04
C VAL A 86 -4.70 -4.18 -10.39
N ARG A 87 -4.64 -2.97 -10.97
CA ARG A 87 -3.72 -2.64 -12.07
C ARG A 87 -2.53 -1.89 -11.49
N ILE A 88 -1.33 -2.28 -11.90
CA ILE A 88 -0.07 -1.63 -11.55
C ILE A 88 0.52 -1.07 -12.85
N THR A 89 0.78 0.24 -12.88
CA THR A 89 1.55 0.91 -13.92
C THR A 89 3.00 0.99 -13.46
N LEU A 90 3.90 0.45 -14.27
CA LEU A 90 5.33 0.39 -14.05
C LEU A 90 5.99 1.73 -14.43
N PRO A 91 7.26 1.96 -14.02
CA PRO A 91 7.98 3.19 -14.34
C PRO A 91 8.15 3.47 -15.84
N ASP A 92 8.16 2.41 -16.67
CA ASP A 92 8.25 2.51 -18.13
C ASP A 92 6.89 2.73 -18.82
N GLY A 93 5.81 2.84 -18.04
CA GLY A 93 4.44 2.98 -18.54
C GLY A 93 3.73 1.66 -18.85
N THR A 94 4.42 0.51 -18.75
CA THR A 94 3.80 -0.81 -18.89
C THR A 94 2.72 -0.99 -17.82
N MET A 95 1.58 -1.57 -18.17
CA MET A 95 0.50 -1.85 -17.23
C MET A 95 0.32 -3.36 -17.09
N VAL A 96 0.27 -3.84 -15.84
CA VAL A 96 -0.01 -5.24 -15.50
C VAL A 96 -1.20 -5.33 -14.54
N THR A 97 -1.85 -6.49 -14.47
CA THR A 97 -2.97 -6.73 -13.56
C THR A 97 -2.68 -7.90 -12.62
N SER A 98 -3.39 -7.95 -11.48
CA SER A 98 -3.28 -9.06 -10.53
C SER A 98 -3.68 -10.44 -11.10
N GLU A 99 -4.36 -10.48 -12.24
CA GLU A 99 -4.79 -11.72 -12.89
C GLU A 99 -3.80 -12.20 -13.96
N GLN A 100 -2.80 -11.39 -14.30
CA GLN A 100 -1.85 -11.69 -15.36
C GLN A 100 -0.91 -12.83 -14.96
N ASN A 101 -0.84 -13.90 -15.78
CA ASN A 101 -0.10 -15.13 -15.46
C ASN A 101 1.41 -14.95 -15.19
N ASP A 102 2.05 -13.97 -15.82
CA ASP A 102 3.48 -13.68 -15.67
C ASP A 102 3.76 -12.46 -14.76
N LEU A 103 2.77 -12.07 -13.94
CA LEU A 103 2.86 -10.89 -13.08
C LEU A 103 4.11 -10.88 -12.19
N SER A 104 4.40 -12.00 -11.52
CA SER A 104 5.54 -12.09 -10.61
C SER A 104 6.87 -11.89 -11.34
N GLN A 105 6.99 -12.40 -12.57
CA GLN A 105 8.17 -12.24 -13.41
C GLN A 105 8.33 -10.77 -13.84
N VAL A 106 7.24 -10.14 -14.29
CA VAL A 106 7.26 -8.73 -14.74
C VAL A 106 7.60 -7.80 -13.58
N LEU A 107 6.97 -7.98 -12.42
CA LEU A 107 7.27 -7.18 -11.22
C LEU A 107 8.70 -7.42 -10.74
N SER A 108 9.18 -8.67 -10.76
CA SER A 108 10.54 -8.98 -10.33
C SER A 108 11.59 -8.33 -11.22
N LYS A 109 11.35 -8.32 -12.54
CA LYS A 109 12.21 -7.62 -13.50
C LYS A 109 12.20 -6.10 -13.25
N ALA A 110 11.02 -5.51 -13.07
CA ALA A 110 10.87 -4.07 -12.87
C ALA A 110 11.48 -3.57 -11.54
N LEU A 111 11.45 -4.39 -10.50
CA LEU A 111 12.01 -4.10 -9.18
C LEU A 111 13.46 -4.59 -9.04
N ASN A 112 14.00 -5.28 -10.04
CA ASN A 112 15.32 -5.92 -10.01
C ASN A 112 15.53 -6.81 -8.77
N ARG A 113 14.48 -7.58 -8.41
CA ARG A 113 14.45 -8.42 -7.21
C ARG A 113 13.36 -9.47 -7.32
N GLU A 114 13.59 -10.69 -6.83
CA GLU A 114 12.53 -11.71 -6.84
C GLU A 114 11.42 -11.35 -5.85
N VAL A 115 10.22 -11.14 -6.38
CA VAL A 115 9.06 -10.72 -5.59
C VAL A 115 7.80 -11.47 -5.95
N THR A 116 6.80 -11.31 -5.10
CA THR A 116 5.43 -11.78 -5.31
C THR A 116 4.47 -10.68 -4.88
N LEU A 117 3.37 -10.51 -5.60
CA LEU A 117 2.28 -9.64 -5.15
C LEU A 117 1.46 -10.41 -4.10
N ALA A 118 1.30 -9.86 -2.91
CA ALA A 118 0.45 -10.39 -1.85
C ALA A 118 -0.86 -9.60 -1.78
N VAL A 119 -1.94 -10.26 -1.37
CA VAL A 119 -3.28 -9.69 -1.22
C VAL A 119 -3.88 -10.10 0.13
N ILE A 120 -4.76 -9.26 0.68
CA ILE A 120 -5.57 -9.60 1.85
C ILE A 120 -6.96 -10.04 1.39
N GLU A 121 -7.33 -11.28 1.66
CA GLU A 121 -8.64 -11.85 1.38
C GLU A 121 -9.19 -12.54 2.64
N GLY A 122 -10.41 -12.21 3.05
CA GLY A 122 -11.03 -12.80 4.24
C GLY A 122 -10.25 -12.59 5.55
N GLY A 123 -9.44 -11.52 5.63
CA GLY A 123 -8.57 -11.22 6.78
C GLY A 123 -7.26 -12.03 6.81
N GLN A 124 -7.01 -12.85 5.78
CA GLN A 124 -5.76 -13.60 5.62
C GLN A 124 -4.94 -13.03 4.48
N VAL A 125 -3.61 -13.10 4.61
CA VAL A 125 -2.70 -12.71 3.53
C VAL A 125 -2.39 -13.91 2.66
N THR A 126 -2.65 -13.79 1.36
CA THR A 126 -2.37 -14.80 0.35
C THR A 126 -1.45 -14.22 -0.72
N GLY A 127 -0.74 -15.09 -1.43
CA GLY A 127 0.10 -14.73 -2.56
C GLY A 127 -0.71 -14.79 -3.83
N VAL A 128 -0.65 -13.75 -4.65
CA VAL A 128 -1.31 -13.74 -5.95
C VAL A 128 -0.58 -14.71 -6.86
N GLN A 129 -1.27 -15.78 -7.25
CA GLN A 129 -0.76 -16.85 -8.12
C GLN A 129 0.55 -17.52 -7.61
N SER A 130 0.84 -17.42 -6.31
CA SER A 130 2.01 -18.01 -5.66
C SER A 130 1.68 -18.43 -4.23
N ALA A 131 2.32 -19.52 -3.77
CA ALA A 131 2.25 -19.89 -2.36
C ALA A 131 2.95 -18.82 -1.48
N MET A 132 2.37 -18.57 -0.31
CA MET A 132 3.01 -17.80 0.77
C MET A 132 3.88 -18.72 1.63
N PRO A 133 4.88 -18.19 2.34
CA PRO A 133 5.46 -18.88 3.49
C PRO A 133 4.34 -19.29 4.48
N GLY A 134 4.43 -20.47 5.11
CA GLY A 134 3.48 -20.87 6.16
C GLY A 134 3.51 -19.92 7.37
N ALA A 135 2.55 -19.99 8.30
CA ALA A 135 2.45 -19.17 9.53
C ALA A 135 3.15 -17.80 9.46
N TRP A 136 2.76 -16.98 8.49
CA TRP A 136 3.49 -15.77 8.15
C TRP A 136 2.95 -14.56 8.93
N ILE A 137 3.85 -13.85 9.61
CA ILE A 137 3.56 -12.56 10.23
C ILE A 137 4.15 -11.48 9.33
N ALA A 138 3.31 -10.55 8.88
CA ALA A 138 3.73 -9.47 8.01
C ALA A 138 4.78 -8.58 8.71
N GLN A 139 6.03 -8.63 8.24
CA GLN A 139 7.12 -7.77 8.67
C GLN A 139 7.52 -6.85 7.53
N SER A 140 7.98 -5.65 7.88
CA SER A 140 8.61 -4.71 6.96
C SER A 140 9.82 -4.08 7.65
N GLU A 141 10.49 -3.15 7.00
CA GLU A 141 11.76 -2.61 7.49
C GLU A 141 11.91 -1.12 7.19
N GLU A 142 12.75 -0.44 7.95
CA GLU A 142 13.00 0.99 7.79
C GLU A 142 14.49 1.26 7.87
N TYR A 143 15.00 2.02 6.90
CA TYR A 143 16.35 2.54 6.92
C TYR A 143 16.39 3.84 7.70
N TRP A 144 17.26 3.89 8.70
CA TRP A 144 17.52 5.07 9.51
C TRP A 144 18.68 5.84 8.88
N PRO A 145 18.45 7.02 8.27
CA PRO A 145 19.52 7.82 7.70
C PRO A 145 20.52 8.25 8.77
N ASP A 146 21.77 8.43 8.36
CA ASP A 146 22.82 8.94 9.24
C ASP A 146 22.58 10.42 9.56
N MET A 147 21.91 10.69 10.68
CA MET A 147 21.62 12.04 11.15
C MET A 147 21.89 12.15 12.64
N ASP A 148 22.57 13.23 13.03
CA ASP A 148 22.89 13.52 14.42
C ASP A 148 21.63 13.63 15.29
N GLY A 149 21.73 13.16 16.54
CA GLY A 149 20.63 13.21 17.52
C GLY A 149 19.58 12.10 17.40
N ARG A 150 19.73 11.15 16.46
CA ARG A 150 18.89 9.95 16.38
C ARG A 150 19.47 8.79 17.17
N GLU A 151 18.58 7.99 17.77
CA GLU A 151 18.93 6.76 18.47
C GLU A 151 19.55 5.70 17.54
N LYS A 152 19.04 5.62 16.30
CA LYS A 152 19.52 4.71 15.25
C LYS A 152 20.04 5.52 14.07
N ARG A 153 21.19 5.12 13.53
CA ARG A 153 21.90 5.81 12.44
C ARG A 153 22.52 4.78 11.50
N ASP A 154 22.43 5.06 10.20
CA ASP A 154 22.88 4.22 9.09
C ASP A 154 22.58 2.72 9.26
N THR A 155 21.40 2.40 9.78
CA THR A 155 20.99 1.02 10.08
C THR A 155 19.61 0.73 9.53
N VAL A 156 19.32 -0.54 9.27
CA VAL A 156 17.97 -1.01 8.94
C VAL A 156 17.39 -1.72 10.16
N THR A 157 16.12 -1.47 10.47
CA THR A 157 15.41 -2.23 11.51
C THR A 157 14.05 -2.70 11.05
N ASP A 158 13.63 -3.82 11.60
CA ASP A 158 12.35 -4.45 11.27
C ASP A 158 11.21 -3.89 12.14
N PHE A 159 10.01 -3.94 11.58
CA PHE A 159 8.77 -3.65 12.30
C PHE A 159 7.62 -4.52 11.78
N SER A 160 6.69 -4.85 12.69
CA SER A 160 5.49 -5.60 12.36
C SER A 160 4.43 -4.72 11.72
N LEU A 161 3.75 -5.25 10.71
CA LEU A 161 2.51 -4.67 10.20
C LEU A 161 1.32 -5.21 11.02
N PRO A 162 0.26 -4.41 11.27
CA PRO A 162 -0.93 -4.89 11.96
C PRO A 162 -1.60 -6.07 11.20
N THR A 163 -2.16 -7.02 11.94
CA THR A 163 -2.81 -8.20 11.36
C THR A 163 -3.96 -7.81 10.43
N GLY A 164 -4.04 -8.48 9.27
CA GLY A 164 -5.12 -8.29 8.31
C GLY A 164 -5.01 -7.00 7.49
N THR A 165 -3.86 -6.32 7.51
CA THR A 165 -3.62 -5.13 6.70
C THR A 165 -2.15 -4.92 6.31
N PHE A 166 -1.91 -4.11 5.28
CA PHE A 166 -0.59 -3.58 4.93
C PHE A 166 -0.37 -2.12 5.36
N PHE A 167 -1.26 -1.54 6.16
CA PHE A 167 -1.07 -0.23 6.79
C PHE A 167 0.15 -0.22 7.72
N ASP A 168 0.82 0.94 7.83
CA ASP A 168 1.90 1.11 8.82
C ASP A 168 1.36 1.42 10.23
N ALA A 169 0.28 2.21 10.31
CA ALA A 169 -0.21 2.72 11.59
C ALA A 169 -1.72 2.98 11.60
N ALA A 170 -2.24 3.74 10.63
CA ALA A 170 -3.65 4.13 10.59
C ALA A 170 -4.30 3.77 9.25
N MET A 171 -5.61 3.48 9.31
CA MET A 171 -6.41 3.06 8.16
C MET A 171 -6.96 4.24 7.34
N VAL A 172 -7.04 5.43 7.95
CA VAL A 172 -7.47 6.68 7.30
C VAL A 172 -6.57 7.81 7.78
N HIS A 173 -6.08 8.61 6.84
CA HIS A 173 -5.29 9.81 7.12
C HIS A 173 -6.09 11.04 6.70
N LEU A 174 -6.24 11.99 7.61
CA LEU A 174 -6.86 13.28 7.35
C LEU A 174 -5.79 14.36 7.33
N LEU A 175 -5.75 15.12 6.23
CA LEU A 175 -4.85 16.26 6.05
C LEU A 175 -5.70 17.48 5.72
N THR A 176 -5.39 18.62 6.32
CA THR A 176 -6.09 19.87 6.00
C THR A 176 -5.42 20.56 4.82
N THR A 177 -6.20 21.30 4.03
CA THR A 177 -5.67 22.16 2.96
C THR A 177 -4.74 23.23 3.52
N ALA A 178 -4.97 23.71 4.75
CA ALA A 178 -4.08 24.62 5.45
C ALA A 178 -2.68 24.03 5.65
N THR A 179 -2.59 22.77 6.13
CA THR A 179 -1.30 22.06 6.27
C THR A 179 -0.60 21.89 4.93
N LEU A 180 -1.32 21.44 3.89
CA LEU A 180 -0.72 21.24 2.57
C LEU A 180 -0.21 22.55 1.95
N ASN A 181 -0.92 23.66 2.14
CA ASN A 181 -0.50 24.96 1.62
C ASN A 181 0.76 25.51 2.30
N GLN A 182 1.06 25.09 3.54
CA GLN A 182 2.32 25.48 4.21
C GLN A 182 3.55 24.69 3.73
N LEU A 183 3.35 23.53 3.10
CA LEU A 183 4.43 22.64 2.66
C LEU A 183 4.75 22.75 1.16
N ARG A 184 4.06 23.63 0.42
CA ARG A 184 4.30 23.92 -1.00
C ARG A 184 5.26 25.10 -1.14
#